data_AF-A0A177LRC7-F1
#
_entry.id   AF-A0A177LRC7-F1
#
_cell.length_a   1.000
_cell.length_b   1.000
_cell.length_c   1.000
_cell.angle_alpha   90.00
_cell.angle_beta   90.00
_cell.angle_gamma   90.00
#
_symmetry.space_group_name_H-M   'P 1'
#
loop_
_entity.id
_entity.type
_entity.pdbx_description
1 polymer ?
#
loop_
_entity_poly.entity_id
_entity_poly.type
_entity_poly.pdbx_seq_one_letter_code
_entity_poly.pdbx_strand_id
1 'polypeptide(L)'
;MKKLLLLPAIFLLIDYELNSYTLQNDHPKLIIVGKITQGVQKLGVAEKETGKLIIPLVYESIRFSKGTIVCEMPNQKGVKTFNENGIQIVAKRK
;
A
#
# COMPACT_ATOMS: atom_id res chain seq x y z
N MET A 1 35.04 11.08 -25.21
CA MET A 1 33.81 11.22 -26.02
C MET A 1 32.66 10.49 -25.31
N LYS A 2 31.54 11.20 -25.11
CA LYS A 2 30.15 10.82 -24.80
C LYS A 2 29.84 9.53 -24.00
N LYS A 3 29.26 9.79 -22.82
CA LYS A 3 28.45 8.93 -21.95
C LYS A 3 27.25 8.37 -22.71
N LEU A 4 26.98 7.07 -22.61
CA LEU A 4 25.67 6.48 -22.90
C LEU A 4 25.32 5.52 -21.75
N LEU A 5 24.52 6.04 -20.82
CA LEU A 5 23.85 5.26 -19.78
C LEU A 5 22.72 4.50 -20.45
N LEU A 6 22.92 3.21 -20.72
CA LEU A 6 21.82 2.29 -20.95
C LEU A 6 21.31 1.85 -19.58
N LEU A 7 20.31 2.57 -19.08
CA LEU A 7 19.48 2.13 -17.96
C LEU A 7 18.87 0.76 -18.34
N PRO A 8 19.14 -0.31 -17.58
CA PRO A 8 18.48 -1.57 -17.87
C PRO A 8 17.01 -1.46 -17.47
N ALA A 9 16.16 -1.72 -18.45
CA ALA A 9 14.84 -2.34 -18.34
C ALA A 9 13.96 -1.86 -17.16
N ILE A 10 13.07 -0.93 -17.51
CA ILE A 10 11.70 -0.88 -16.99
C ILE A 10 11.13 -2.29 -17.06
N PHE A 11 11.20 -3.03 -15.95
CA PHE A 11 10.32 -4.14 -15.56
C PHE A 11 10.84 -4.63 -14.21
N LEU A 12 10.73 -3.78 -13.18
CA LEU A 12 10.53 -4.32 -11.83
C LEU A 12 9.12 -4.90 -11.82
N LEU A 13 8.97 -6.07 -12.45
CA LEU A 13 8.13 -7.12 -11.89
C LEU A 13 8.62 -7.24 -10.45
N ILE A 14 7.95 -6.54 -9.54
CA ILE A 14 8.09 -6.86 -8.14
C ILE A 14 7.42 -8.22 -8.06
N ASP A 15 8.25 -9.26 -8.13
CA ASP A 15 7.94 -10.60 -7.66
C ASP A 15 7.55 -10.46 -6.20
N TYR A 16 6.32 -10.02 -5.95
CA TYR A 16 5.66 -10.26 -4.70
C TYR A 16 5.46 -11.77 -4.69
N GLU A 17 6.41 -12.50 -4.09
CA GLU A 17 6.18 -13.86 -3.66
C GLU A 17 4.82 -13.91 -2.99
N LEU A 18 3.87 -14.56 -3.66
CA LEU A 18 2.45 -14.60 -3.31
C LEU A 18 2.21 -15.53 -2.10
N ASN A 19 3.16 -15.62 -1.17
CA ASN A 19 3.29 -16.75 -0.27
C ASN A 19 2.50 -16.63 1.05
N SER A 20 1.78 -15.52 1.29
CA SER A 20 0.79 -15.41 2.39
C SER A 20 0.09 -14.06 2.38
N TYR A 21 -1.08 -13.97 1.73
CA TYR A 21 -1.91 -12.76 1.78
C TYR A 21 -3.29 -13.03 2.36
N THR A 22 -3.73 -12.13 3.23
CA THR A 22 -5.12 -12.02 3.67
C THR A 22 -5.79 -10.93 2.85
N LEU A 23 -6.94 -11.23 2.25
CA LEU A 23 -7.74 -10.29 1.49
C LEU A 23 -9.00 -9.91 2.29
N GLN A 24 -9.21 -8.62 2.49
CA GLN A 24 -10.43 -8.08 3.09
C GLN A 24 -11.12 -7.13 2.10
N ASN A 25 -12.37 -7.43 1.78
CA ASN A 25 -13.14 -6.79 0.71
C ASN A 25 -14.22 -5.87 1.28
N ASP A 26 -13.78 -4.74 1.82
CA ASP A 26 -14.62 -3.75 2.50
C ASP A 26 -14.88 -2.49 1.65
N HIS A 27 -14.42 -2.49 0.38
CA HIS A 27 -14.52 -1.36 -0.55
C HIS A 27 -14.82 -1.85 -1.99
N PRO A 28 -15.65 -1.15 -2.79
CA PRO A 28 -16.07 -1.64 -4.11
C PRO A 28 -14.91 -1.86 -5.10
N LYS A 29 -13.86 -1.05 -5.01
CA LYS A 29 -12.72 -1.05 -5.96
C LYS A 29 -11.37 -1.38 -5.32
N LEU A 30 -11.30 -1.42 -4.00
CA LEU A 30 -10.05 -1.51 -3.26
C LEU A 30 -10.10 -2.69 -2.32
N ILE A 31 -8.97 -3.33 -2.11
CA ILE A 31 -8.84 -4.45 -1.18
C ILE A 31 -7.66 -4.20 -0.25
N ILE A 32 -7.81 -4.61 1.00
CA ILE A 32 -6.68 -4.66 1.93
C ILE A 32 -5.92 -5.93 1.62
N VAL A 33 -4.62 -5.77 1.42
CA VAL A 33 -3.66 -6.85 1.20
C VAL A 33 -2.68 -6.87 2.37
N GLY A 34 -2.30 -8.06 2.84
CA GLY A 34 -1.33 -8.21 3.93
C GLY A 34 -0.23 -9.19 3.57
N LYS A 35 0.99 -8.98 4.04
CA LYS A 35 2.10 -9.93 3.94
C LYS A 35 2.64 -10.23 5.33
N ILE A 36 2.93 -11.50 5.62
CA ILE A 36 3.64 -11.88 6.84
C ILE A 36 5.14 -11.90 6.55
N THR A 37 5.94 -11.18 7.33
CA THR A 37 7.41 -11.18 7.24
C THR A 37 7.98 -11.35 8.63
N GLN A 38 8.73 -12.43 8.87
CA GLN A 38 9.35 -12.72 10.17
C GLN A 38 8.33 -12.69 11.35
N GLY A 39 7.13 -13.21 11.13
CA GLY A 39 6.06 -13.23 12.14
C GLY A 39 5.30 -11.90 12.31
N VAL A 40 5.68 -10.84 11.59
CA VAL A 40 4.99 -9.55 11.61
C VAL A 40 4.12 -9.41 10.37
N GLN A 41 2.82 -9.16 10.56
CA GLN A 41 1.91 -8.83 9.48
C GLN A 41 2.06 -7.36 9.09
N LYS A 42 2.18 -7.09 7.79
CA LYS A 42 2.17 -5.74 7.23
C LYS A 42 1.09 -5.62 6.18
N LEU A 43 0.28 -4.57 6.26
CA LEU A 43 -0.86 -4.31 5.41
C LEU A 43 -0.62 -3.15 4.45
N GLY A 44 -1.33 -3.21 3.32
CA GLY A 44 -1.36 -2.24 2.24
C GLY A 44 -2.73 -2.27 1.54
N VAL A 45 -2.90 -1.45 0.50
CA VAL A 45 -4.13 -1.42 -0.31
C VAL A 45 -3.79 -1.59 -1.77
N ALA A 46 -4.53 -2.44 -2.45
CA ALA A 46 -4.44 -2.65 -3.88
C ALA A 46 -5.77 -2.38 -4.58
N GLU A 47 -5.70 -2.05 -5.86
CA GLU A 47 -6.86 -2.09 -6.76
C GLU A 47 -7.33 -3.52 -6.92
N LYS A 48 -8.64 -3.73 -6.80
CA LYS A 48 -9.25 -5.06 -6.89
C LYS A 48 -9.10 -5.69 -8.27
N GLU A 49 -9.25 -4.89 -9.34
CA GLU A 49 -9.24 -5.39 -10.71
C GLU A 49 -7.82 -5.69 -11.23
N THR A 50 -6.87 -4.80 -10.91
CA THR A 50 -5.52 -4.87 -11.47
C THR A 50 -4.51 -5.48 -10.50
N GLY A 51 -4.84 -5.60 -9.22
CA GLY A 51 -3.89 -5.99 -8.16
C GLY A 51 -2.82 -4.93 -7.89
N LYS A 52 -2.89 -3.75 -8.52
CA LYS A 52 -1.90 -2.71 -8.38
C LYS A 52 -1.91 -2.14 -6.97
N LEU A 53 -0.77 -2.17 -6.30
CA LEU A 53 -0.61 -1.52 -5.00
C LEU A 53 -0.74 0.00 -5.13
N ILE A 54 -1.69 0.56 -4.38
CA ILE A 54 -1.91 1.99 -4.20
C ILE A 54 -1.27 2.46 -2.89
N ILE A 55 -1.37 1.65 -1.83
CA ILE A 55 -0.76 1.90 -0.54
C ILE A 55 0.20 0.75 -0.21
N PRO A 56 1.47 1.03 0.13
CA PRO A 56 2.48 0.00 0.35
C PRO A 56 2.20 -0.83 1.62
N LEU A 57 2.71 -2.07 1.62
CA LEU A 57 2.62 -3.06 2.70
C LEU A 57 3.53 -2.68 3.89
N VAL A 58 3.23 -1.59 4.59
CA VAL A 58 4.05 -1.07 5.72
C VAL A 58 3.24 -0.76 6.97
N TYR A 59 1.92 -0.95 6.92
CA TYR A 59 1.00 -0.58 8.00
C TYR A 59 0.63 -1.77 8.87
N GLU A 60 0.26 -1.52 10.11
CA GLU A 60 -0.17 -2.56 11.05
C GLU A 60 -1.67 -2.85 10.89
N SER A 61 -2.47 -1.80 10.75
CA SER A 61 -3.91 -1.90 10.50
C SER A 61 -4.34 -0.94 9.39
N ILE A 62 -5.34 -1.35 8.62
CA ILE A 62 -6.00 -0.51 7.61
C ILE A 62 -7.50 -0.66 7.76
N ARG A 63 -8.22 0.45 7.66
CA ARG A 63 -9.68 0.46 7.56
C ARG A 63 -10.14 1.48 6.53
N PHE A 64 -11.24 1.18 5.85
CA PHE A 64 -11.93 2.16 5.02
C PHE A 64 -12.95 2.94 5.88
N SER A 65 -12.99 4.25 5.71
CA SER A 65 -13.95 5.10 6.43
C SER A 65 -14.31 6.33 5.60
N LYS A 66 -15.59 6.53 5.29
CA LYS A 66 -16.13 7.73 4.61
C LYS A 66 -15.33 8.17 3.37
N GLY A 67 -15.01 7.23 2.47
CA GLY A 67 -14.22 7.52 1.24
C GLY A 67 -12.73 7.80 1.49
N THR A 68 -12.24 7.48 2.69
CA THR A 68 -10.82 7.58 3.04
C THR A 68 -10.28 6.24 3.50
N ILE A 69 -8.98 6.08 3.34
CA ILE A 69 -8.23 4.93 3.81
C ILE A 69 -7.44 5.38 5.03
N VAL A 70 -7.71 4.76 6.16
CA VAL A 70 -7.06 5.07 7.43
C VAL A 70 -6.07 3.97 7.73
N CYS A 71 -4.80 4.33 7.80
CA CYS A 71 -3.70 3.39 7.98
C CYS A 71 -2.95 3.69 9.29
N GLU A 72 -2.81 2.69 10.14
CA GLU A 72 -2.08 2.80 11.40
C GLU A 72 -0.62 2.38 11.21
N MET A 73 0.29 3.23 11.64
CA MET A 73 1.72 2.94 11.60
C MET A 73 2.07 1.93 12.70
N PRO A 74 3.05 1.04 12.45
CA PRO A 74 3.52 0.12 13.45
C PRO A 74 3.96 0.83 14.74
N ASN A 75 3.67 0.22 15.89
CA ASN A 75 3.99 0.73 17.23
C ASN A 75 3.29 2.05 17.58
N GLN A 76 2.03 2.23 17.16
CA GLN A 76 1.20 3.39 17.50
C GLN A 76 1.82 4.75 17.13
N LYS A 77 2.72 4.79 16.14
CA LYS A 77 3.43 6.01 15.70
C LYS A 77 2.55 7.02 14.95
N GLY A 78 1.23 6.84 15.01
CA GLY A 78 0.24 7.72 14.43
C GLY A 78 -0.55 7.06 13.30
N VAL A 79 -1.48 7.86 12.78
CA VAL A 79 -2.42 7.48 11.73
C VAL A 79 -2.10 8.29 10.48
N LYS A 80 -2.04 7.64 9.33
CA LYS A 80 -2.04 8.29 8.03
C LYS A 80 -3.38 8.09 7.36
N THR A 81 -3.91 9.14 6.76
CA THR A 81 -5.15 9.10 6.01
C THR A 81 -4.86 9.35 4.53
N PHE A 82 -5.45 8.55 3.67
CA PHE A 82 -5.33 8.66 2.23
C PHE A 82 -6.72 8.77 1.61
N ASN A 83 -6.82 9.37 0.43
CA ASN A 83 -8.00 9.18 -0.41
C ASN A 83 -7.94 7.82 -1.13
N GLU A 84 -8.98 7.49 -1.89
CA GLU A 84 -9.08 6.23 -2.65
C GLU A 84 -7.98 6.05 -3.72
N ASN A 85 -7.34 7.14 -4.13
CA ASN A 85 -6.23 7.13 -5.08
C ASN A 85 -4.85 6.97 -4.40
N GLY A 86 -4.81 6.79 -3.08
CA GLY A 86 -3.55 6.66 -2.32
C GLY A 86 -2.83 7.97 -2.05
N ILE A 87 -3.48 9.12 -2.27
CA ILE A 87 -2.89 10.42 -1.98
C ILE A 87 -3.11 10.74 -0.51
N GLN A 88 -2.02 10.99 0.21
CA GLN A 88 -2.07 11.31 1.63
C GLN A 88 -2.79 12.64 1.87
N ILE A 89 -3.80 12.63 2.73
CA ILE A 89 -4.54 13.80 3.20
C ILE A 89 -3.79 14.35 4.42
N VAL A 90 -3.06 15.45 4.25
CA VAL A 90 -2.37 16.13 5.36
C VAL A 90 -3.25 17.28 5.84
N ALA A 91 -3.80 17.17 7.04
CA ALA A 91 -4.50 18.29 7.67
C ALA A 91 -3.49 19.41 7.95
N LYS A 92 -3.60 20.52 7.21
CA LYS A 92 -2.86 21.75 7.55
C LYS A 92 -3.48 22.31 8.82
N ARG A 93 -2.72 22.33 9.92
CA ARG A 93 -3.05 23.17 11.07
C ARG A 93 -2.92 24.63 10.61
N LYS A 94 -4.03 25.37 10.65
CA LYS A 94 -4.01 26.83 10.55
C LYS A 94 -3.51 27.43 11.85
#